data_AF-A0A3C1XCZ6-F1
#
_entry.id   AF-A0A3C1XCZ6-F1
#
_cell.length_a   1.000
_cell.length_b   1.000
_cell.length_c   1.000
_cell.angle_alpha   90.00
_cell.angle_beta   90.00
_cell.angle_gamma   90.00
#
_symmetry.space_group_name_H-M   'P 1'
#
loop_
_entity.id
_entity.type
_entity.pdbx_description
1 polymer ?
#
loop_
_entity_poly.entity_id
_entity_poly.type
_entity_poly.pdbx_seq_one_letter_code
_entity_poly.pdbx_strand_id
1 'polypeptide(L)'
;MDNNTRWKIEEEHAANMKQLKEAEELLDDYQMKMRQTTQQLLDHVYSFYGELDEGVPSGLSQPFEEVLENYNFSLRQKREELEELRLQEQRDFNQKRDF
;
A
#
# COMPACT_ATOMS: atom_id res chain seq x y z
N MET A 1 11.25 -18.36 -31.53
CA MET A 1 10.40 -17.17 -31.66
C MET A 1 10.97 -16.16 -32.67
N ASP A 2 10.12 -15.47 -33.45
CA ASP A 2 10.53 -14.36 -34.32
C ASP A 2 10.69 -13.04 -33.56
N ASN A 3 11.39 -12.06 -34.16
CA ASN A 3 11.69 -10.79 -33.49
C ASN A 3 10.46 -9.95 -33.13
N ASN A 4 9.38 -10.02 -33.91
CA ASN A 4 8.16 -9.25 -33.64
C ASN A 4 7.41 -9.84 -32.44
N THR A 5 7.31 -11.17 -32.38
CA THR A 5 6.70 -11.87 -31.25
C THR A 5 7.50 -11.63 -29.96
N ARG A 6 8.83 -11.68 -30.02
CA ARG A 6 9.69 -11.37 -28.87
C ARG A 6 9.49 -9.94 -28.37
N TRP A 7 9.44 -8.96 -29.28
CA TRP A 7 9.25 -7.56 -28.91
C TRP A 7 7.91 -7.33 -28.20
N LYS A 8 6.82 -7.94 -28.70
CA LYS A 8 5.50 -7.84 -28.04
C LYS A 8 5.49 -8.40 -26.62
N ILE A 9 6.16 -9.53 -26.39
CA ILE A 9 6.25 -10.13 -25.05
C ILE A 9 7.05 -9.24 -24.11
N GLU A 10 8.14 -8.63 -24.57
CA GLU A 10 8.93 -7.67 -23.78
C GLU A 10 8.13 -6.39 -23.47
N GLU A 11 7.33 -5.89 -24.42
CA GLU A 11 6.47 -4.71 -24.23
C GLU A 11 5.32 -4.98 -23.24
N GLU A 12 4.61 -6.10 -23.38
CA GLU A 12 3.57 -6.53 -22.43
C GLU A 12 4.13 -6.65 -21.01
N HIS A 13 5.28 -7.31 -20.86
CA HIS A 13 5.94 -7.47 -19.57
C HIS A 13 6.30 -6.13 -18.94
N ALA A 14 6.89 -5.22 -19.73
CA ALA A 14 7.24 -3.89 -19.24
C ALA A 14 6.01 -3.09 -18.79
N ALA A 15 4.90 -3.20 -19.51
CA ALA A 15 3.64 -2.55 -19.15
C ALA A 15 3.06 -3.11 -17.83
N ASN A 16 3.04 -4.43 -17.68
CA ASN A 16 2.54 -5.09 -16.48
C ASN A 16 3.39 -4.74 -15.25
N MET A 17 4.73 -4.80 -15.37
CA MET A 17 5.65 -4.42 -14.30
C MET A 17 5.51 -2.94 -13.91
N LYS A 18 5.24 -2.06 -14.88
CA LYS A 18 4.98 -0.65 -14.61
C LYS A 18 3.70 -0.48 -13.77
N GLN A 19 2.61 -1.15 -14.14
CA GLN A 19 1.35 -1.07 -13.39
C GLN A 19 1.49 -1.61 -11.96
N LEU A 20 2.21 -2.72 -11.78
CA LEU A 20 2.48 -3.26 -10.45
C LEU A 20 3.26 -2.27 -9.59
N LYS A 21 4.28 -1.62 -10.16
CA LYS A 21 5.05 -0.59 -9.46
C LYS A 21 4.19 0.63 -9.10
N GLU A 22 3.34 1.11 -10.01
CA GLU A 22 2.41 2.22 -9.73
C GLU A 22 1.44 1.85 -8.59
N ALA A 23 1.01 0.58 -8.50
CA ALA A 23 0.19 0.11 -7.39
C ALA A 23 0.95 0.05 -6.05
N GLU A 24 2.23 -0.35 -6.05
CA GLU A 24 3.09 -0.32 -4.87
C GLU A 24 3.28 1.12 -4.35
N GLU A 25 3.58 2.06 -5.24
CA GLU A 25 3.73 3.48 -4.92
C GLU A 25 2.42 4.05 -4.34
N LEU A 26 1.27 3.63 -4.86
CA LEU A 26 -0.02 4.03 -4.34
C LEU A 26 -0.26 3.51 -2.91
N LEU A 27 0.14 2.27 -2.60
CA LEU A 27 0.06 1.74 -1.23
C LEU A 27 0.98 2.50 -0.25
N ASP A 28 2.18 2.87 -0.69
CA ASP A 28 3.10 3.70 0.09
C ASP A 28 2.49 5.08 0.40
N ASP A 29 1.90 5.72 -0.61
CA ASP A 29 1.20 7.00 -0.49
C ASP A 29 0.03 6.92 0.50
N TYR A 30 -0.77 5.86 0.42
CA TYR A 30 -1.88 5.64 1.34
C TYR A 30 -1.39 5.46 2.78
N GLN A 31 -0.34 4.66 2.99
CA GLN A 31 0.25 4.46 4.30
C GLN A 31 0.76 5.78 4.90
N MET A 32 1.43 6.59 4.09
CA MET A 32 1.93 7.90 4.51
C MET A 32 0.79 8.86 4.87
N LYS A 33 -0.21 9.00 3.99
CA LYS A 33 -1.37 9.89 4.20
C LYS A 33 -2.17 9.51 5.44
N MET A 34 -2.40 8.21 5.62
CA MET A 34 -3.13 7.69 6.78
C MET A 34 -2.38 8.02 8.07
N ARG A 35 -1.07 7.78 8.14
CA ARG A 35 -0.27 8.12 9.33
C ARG A 35 -0.31 9.62 9.65
N GLN A 36 -0.14 10.47 8.63
CA GLN A 36 -0.16 11.93 8.81
C GLN A 36 -1.54 12.42 9.28
N THR A 37 -2.60 11.96 8.63
CA THR A 37 -3.97 12.39 8.93
C THR A 37 -4.40 11.93 10.33
N THR A 38 -4.08 10.69 10.71
CA THR A 38 -4.40 10.20 12.05
C THR A 38 -3.62 10.94 13.13
N GLN A 39 -2.35 11.27 12.90
CA GLN A 39 -1.58 12.08 13.86
C GLN A 39 -2.20 13.46 14.03
N GLN A 40 -2.54 14.15 12.93
CA GLN A 40 -3.19 15.46 12.99
C GLN A 40 -4.53 15.42 13.74
N LEU A 41 -5.31 14.36 13.51
CA LEU A 41 -6.57 14.15 14.20
C LEU A 41 -6.37 13.91 15.69
N LEU A 42 -5.42 13.05 16.08
CA LEU A 42 -5.05 12.82 17.47
C LEU A 42 -4.63 14.13 18.13
N ASP A 43 -3.71 14.88 17.54
CA ASP A 43 -3.24 16.15 18.07
C ASP A 43 -4.39 17.15 18.30
N HIS A 44 -5.36 17.18 17.38
CA HIS A 44 -6.54 18.02 17.51
C HIS A 44 -7.44 17.59 18.68
N VAL A 45 -7.70 16.29 18.80
CA VAL A 45 -8.53 15.74 19.88
C VAL A 45 -7.84 15.91 21.24
N TYR A 46 -6.53 15.67 21.33
CA TYR A 46 -5.75 15.95 22.54
C TYR A 46 -5.80 17.43 22.94
N SER A 47 -5.68 18.33 21.96
CA SER A 47 -5.77 19.77 22.20
C SER A 47 -7.15 20.16 22.74
N PHE A 48 -8.22 19.64 22.14
CA PHE A 48 -9.59 19.86 22.61
C PHE A 48 -9.78 19.45 24.07
N TYR A 49 -9.35 18.24 24.45
CA TYR A 49 -9.48 17.79 25.83
C TYR A 49 -8.50 18.49 26.80
N GLY A 50 -7.35 18.97 26.31
CA GLY A 50 -6.41 19.76 27.10
C GLY A 50 -6.94 21.13 27.51
N GLU A 51 -7.93 21.67 26.79
CA GLU A 51 -8.61 22.92 27.13
C GLU A 51 -9.75 22.75 28.15
N LEU A 52 -10.14 21.50 28.46
CA LEU A 52 -11.20 21.20 29.43
C LEU A 52 -10.64 21.04 30.84
N ASP A 53 -11.38 21.50 31.85
CA ASP A 53 -11.03 21.35 33.27
C ASP A 53 -10.89 19.87 33.70
N GLU A 54 -11.57 18.98 32.99
CA GLU A 54 -11.57 17.53 33.19
C GLU A 54 -10.28 16.86 32.69
N GLY A 55 -9.51 17.55 31.83
CA GLY A 55 -8.28 17.06 31.22
C GLY A 55 -8.49 15.96 30.18
N VAL A 56 -7.38 15.33 29.79
CA VAL A 56 -7.38 14.29 28.74
C VAL A 56 -7.83 12.93 29.28
N PRO A 57 -8.88 12.32 28.70
CA PRO A 57 -9.33 10.98 29.09
C PRO A 57 -8.23 9.92 28.90
N SER A 58 -8.14 8.97 29.84
CA SER A 58 -7.28 7.80 29.65
C SER A 58 -7.78 6.93 28.49
N GLY A 59 -6.86 6.45 27.65
CA GLY A 59 -7.21 5.60 26.51
C GLY A 59 -7.79 6.35 25.31
N LEU A 60 -7.72 7.68 25.26
CA LEU A 60 -8.19 8.48 24.13
C LEU A 60 -7.61 8.05 22.77
N SER A 61 -6.35 7.59 22.74
CA SER A 61 -5.69 7.13 21.52
C SER A 61 -6.11 5.73 21.07
N GLN A 62 -6.68 4.92 21.96
CA GLN A 62 -6.92 3.50 21.75
C GLN A 62 -7.83 3.19 20.55
N PRO A 63 -8.95 3.92 20.32
CA PRO A 63 -9.77 3.72 19.13
C PRO A 63 -9.04 4.07 17.83
N PHE A 64 -8.15 5.06 17.86
CA PHE A 64 -7.35 5.45 16.69
C PHE A 64 -6.29 4.39 16.38
N GLU A 65 -5.63 3.86 17.41
CA GLU A 65 -4.65 2.77 17.29
C GLU A 65 -5.29 1.53 16.66
N GLU A 66 -6.49 1.13 17.09
CA GLU A 66 -7.21 -0.01 16.53
C GLU A 66 -7.54 0.16 15.03
N VAL A 67 -8.00 1.36 14.64
CA VAL A 67 -8.25 1.67 13.22
C VAL A 67 -6.93 1.66 12.41
N LEU A 68 -5.85 2.19 12.97
CA LEU A 68 -4.54 2.18 12.35
C LEU A 68 -4.03 0.75 12.12
N GLU A 69 -4.17 -0.12 13.11
CA GLU A 69 -3.77 -1.52 13.03
C GLU A 69 -4.55 -2.28 11.95
N ASN A 70 -5.88 -2.13 11.92
CA ASN A 70 -6.74 -2.76 10.92
C ASN A 70 -6.37 -2.31 9.50
N TYR A 71 -6.14 -1.01 9.29
CA TYR A 71 -5.74 -0.50 7.99
C TYR A 71 -4.34 -0.97 7.58
N ASN A 72 -3.39 -0.97 8.51
CA ASN A 72 -2.03 -1.49 8.27
C ASN A 72 -2.06 -2.98 7.91
N PHE A 73 -2.94 -3.75 8.55
CA PHE A 73 -3.16 -5.16 8.21
C PHE A 73 -3.67 -5.29 6.76
N SER A 74 -4.69 -4.53 6.37
CA SER A 74 -5.20 -4.55 4.99
C SER A 74 -4.13 -4.14 3.97
N LEU A 75 -3.32 -3.11 4.26
CA LEU A 75 -2.22 -2.70 3.39
C LEU A 75 -1.18 -3.82 3.23
N ARG A 76 -0.85 -4.55 4.29
CA ARG A 76 0.07 -5.69 4.21
C ARG A 76 -0.47 -6.79 3.30
N GLN A 77 -1.74 -7.14 3.43
CA GLN A 77 -2.38 -8.12 2.54
C GLN A 77 -2.31 -7.66 1.08
N LYS A 78 -2.54 -6.38 0.79
CA LYS A 78 -2.41 -5.84 -0.57
C LYS A 78 -0.98 -5.86 -1.11
N ARG A 79 0.02 -5.64 -0.26
CA ARG A 79 1.43 -5.78 -0.66
C ARG A 79 1.80 -7.24 -0.97
N GLU A 80 1.31 -8.17 -0.17
CA GLU A 80 1.51 -9.61 -0.42
C GLU A 80 0.87 -10.03 -1.75
N GLU A 81 -0.36 -9.59 -2.03
CA GLU A 81 -1.03 -9.82 -3.32
C GLU A 81 -0.22 -9.25 -4.51
N LEU A 82 0.33 -8.03 -4.38
CA LEU A 82 1.16 -7.43 -5.44
C LEU A 82 2.47 -8.20 -5.66
N GLU A 83 3.11 -8.67 -4.59
CA GLU A 83 4.33 -9.48 -4.69
C GLU A 83 4.05 -10.82 -5.38
N GLU A 84 2.93 -11.47 -5.07
CA GLU A 84 2.50 -12.68 -5.75
C GLU A 84 2.25 -12.44 -7.24
N LEU A 85 1.59 -11.34 -7.59
CA LEU A 85 1.35 -10.94 -8.98
C LEU A 85 2.67 -10.65 -9.71
N ARG A 86 3.63 -10.00 -9.06
CA ARG A 86 4.97 -9.73 -9.60
C ARG A 86 5.72 -11.03 -9.90
N LEU A 87 5.70 -11.98 -8.96
CA LEU A 87 6.31 -13.29 -9.14
C LEU A 87 5.60 -14.11 -10.21
N GLN A 88 4.29 -13.97 -10.35
CA GLN A 88 3.52 -14.62 -11.42
C GLN A 88 3.88 -14.05 -12.79
N GLU A 89 3.87 -12.72 -12.94
CA GLU A 89 4.26 -12.03 -14.17
C GLU A 89 5.70 -12.41 -14.59
N GLN A 90 6.63 -12.49 -13.64
CA GLN A 90 8.00 -12.93 -13.93
C GLN A 90 8.06 -14.37 -14.44
N ARG A 91 7.25 -15.28 -13.87
CA ARG A 91 7.16 -16.67 -14.32
C ARG A 91 6.55 -16.76 -15.72
N ASP A 92 5.47 -16.01 -15.97
CA ASP A 92 4.77 -16.00 -17.26
C ASP A 92 5.65 -15.42 -18.36
N PHE A 93 6.39 -14.34 -18.08
CA PHE A 93 7.37 -13.78 -19.00
C PHE A 93 8.48 -14.77 -19.35
N ASN A 94 9.05 -15.45 -18.35
CA ASN A 94 10.10 -16.44 -18.57
C ASN A 94 9.59 -17.62 -19.43
N GLN A 95 8.39 -18.14 -19.12
CA GLN A 95 7.76 -19.19 -19.92
C GLN A 95 7.56 -18.73 -21.36
N LYS A 96 6.96 -17.55 -21.58
CA LYS A 96 6.73 -16.98 -22.92
C LYS A 96 8.03 -16.80 -23.70
N ARG A 97 9.16 -16.52 -23.05
CA ARG A 97 10.48 -16.38 -23.70
C ARG A 97 11.15 -17.70 -24.05
N ASP A 98 10.85 -18.77 -23.32
CA ASP A 98 11.42 -20.10 -23.54
C ASP A 98 10.74 -20.86 -24.70
N PHE A 99 9.57 -20.39 -25.18
CA PHE A 99 8.85 -20.88 -26.37
C PHE A 99 9.15 -20.05 -27.64
#